data_AF-A0A5N6UWM6-F1
#
_entry.id   AF-A0A5N6UWM6-F1
#
_cell.length_a   1.000
_cell.length_b   1.000
_cell.length_c   1.000
_cell.angle_alpha   90.00
_cell.angle_beta   90.00
_cell.angle_gamma   90.00
#
_symmetry.space_group_name_H-M   'P 1'
#
loop_
_entity.id
_entity.type
_entity.pdbx_description
1 polymer ?
#
loop_
_entity_poly.entity_id
_entity_poly.type
_entity_poly.pdbx_seq_one_letter_code
_entity_poly.pdbx_strand_id
1 'polypeptide(L)'
;MQSIQEQLQDANRVVWMAERDIESALRAFPEGPFKRTLCARRQKNNSYLANILQAACSAVGGCCGRGCGCCTRPRNSKRLNHFAHCTSMYKCCEGARGFKIGPLNPKEDPMSTLRLEGQI
;
A
#
# COMPACT_ATOMS: atom_id res chain seq x y z
N MET A 1 13.61 -7.51 -23.66
CA MET A 1 12.37 -8.11 -23.09
C MET A 1 12.66 -9.06 -21.92
N GLN A 2 13.69 -9.90 -21.97
CA GLN A 2 14.07 -10.86 -20.91
C GLN A 2 14.27 -10.23 -19.51
N SER A 3 14.92 -9.07 -19.45
CA SER A 3 15.18 -8.34 -18.19
C SER A 3 13.91 -7.88 -17.45
N ILE A 4 12.85 -7.48 -18.16
CA ILE A 4 11.59 -7.04 -17.54
C ILE A 4 10.84 -8.25 -16.95
N GLN A 5 10.88 -9.38 -17.66
CA GLN A 5 10.28 -10.63 -17.20
C GLN A 5 10.92 -11.10 -15.88
N GLU A 6 12.25 -11.01 -15.81
CA GLU A 6 13.03 -11.36 -14.62
C GLU A 6 12.73 -10.43 -13.44
N GLN A 7 12.70 -9.12 -13.67
CA GLN A 7 12.30 -8.13 -12.66
C GLN A 7 10.88 -8.38 -12.13
N LEU A 8 9.95 -8.76 -13.01
CA LEU A 8 8.58 -9.10 -12.61
C LEU A 8 8.53 -10.37 -11.75
N GLN A 9 9.33 -11.38 -12.09
CA GLN A 9 9.41 -12.61 -11.29
C GLN A 9 10.00 -12.32 -9.90
N ASP A 10 11.06 -11.52 -9.82
CA ASP A 10 11.67 -11.13 -8.56
C ASP A 10 10.69 -10.32 -7.68
N ALA A 11 10.01 -9.32 -8.26
CA ALA A 11 8.99 -8.54 -7.55
C ALA A 11 7.85 -9.44 -7.02
N ASN A 12 7.40 -10.42 -7.81
CA ASN A 12 6.38 -11.38 -7.34
C ASN A 12 6.89 -12.24 -6.18
N ARG A 13 8.17 -12.64 -6.20
CA ARG A 13 8.80 -13.38 -5.10
C ARG A 13 8.87 -12.53 -3.83
N VAL A 14 9.28 -11.27 -3.93
CA VAL A 14 9.35 -10.34 -2.79
C VAL A 14 7.96 -10.12 -2.18
N VAL A 15 6.94 -9.88 -3.00
CA VAL A 15 5.55 -9.74 -2.53
C VAL A 15 5.10 -11.00 -1.80
N TRP A 16 5.38 -12.17 -2.35
CA TRP A 16 5.00 -13.44 -1.75
C TRP A 16 5.70 -13.69 -0.40
N MET A 17 6.99 -13.34 -0.27
CA MET A 17 7.69 -13.41 1.02
C MET A 17 7.06 -12.47 2.05
N ALA A 18 6.80 -11.22 1.68
CA ALA A 18 6.18 -10.24 2.57
C ALA A 18 4.77 -10.64 3.02
N GLU A 19 3.97 -11.24 2.13
CA GLU A 19 2.65 -11.78 2.49
C GLU A 19 2.77 -12.89 3.55
N ARG A 20 3.78 -13.77 3.45
CA ARG A 20 4.03 -14.83 4.43
C ARG A 20 4.58 -14.29 5.75
N ASP A 21 5.46 -13.31 5.72
CA ASP A 21 6.03 -12.71 6.94
C ASP A 21 4.92 -12.07 7.78
N ILE A 22 3.99 -11.37 7.13
CA ILE A 22 2.81 -10.79 7.77
C ILE A 22 1.95 -11.88 8.43
N GLU A 23 1.67 -12.97 7.71
CA GLU A 23 0.86 -14.07 8.23
C GLU A 23 1.55 -14.80 9.39
N SER A 24 2.87 -15.01 9.29
CA SER A 24 3.70 -15.59 10.34
C SER A 24 3.67 -14.74 11.61
N ALA A 25 3.87 -13.42 11.47
CA ALA A 25 3.81 -12.48 12.57
C ALA A 25 2.43 -12.46 13.24
N LEU A 26 1.34 -12.50 12.46
CA LEU A 26 -0.02 -12.58 13.00
C LEU A 26 -0.26 -13.88 13.79
N ARG A 27 0.25 -15.01 13.30
CA ARG A 27 0.12 -16.31 14.00
C ARG A 27 0.88 -16.33 15.31
N ALA A 28 2.12 -15.84 15.31
CA ALA A 28 2.97 -15.75 16.49
C ALA A 28 2.47 -14.73 17.51
N PHE A 29 1.62 -13.77 17.10
CA PHE A 29 1.07 -12.77 18.00
C PHE A 29 0.17 -13.43 19.06
N PRO A 30 0.32 -13.08 20.37
CA PRO A 30 -0.48 -13.67 21.45
C PRO A 30 -1.99 -13.48 21.25
N GLU A 31 -2.78 -14.49 21.62
CA GLU A 31 -4.24 -14.36 21.63
C GLU A 31 -4.69 -13.28 22.62
N GLY A 32 -5.65 -12.45 22.21
CA GLY A 32 -6.14 -11.37 23.05
C GLY A 32 -7.01 -10.36 22.31
N PRO A 33 -7.54 -9.35 23.03
CA PRO A 33 -8.41 -8.32 22.44
C PRO A 33 -7.75 -7.59 21.26
N PHE A 34 -6.44 -7.34 21.35
CA PHE A 34 -5.68 -6.68 20.29
C PHE A 34 -5.62 -7.53 19.01
N LYS A 35 -5.23 -8.81 19.12
CA LYS A 35 -5.17 -9.73 17.97
C LYS A 35 -6.54 -9.87 17.31
N ARG A 36 -7.60 -10.03 18.11
CA ARG A 36 -8.98 -10.10 17.60
C ARG A 36 -9.36 -8.85 16.83
N THR A 37 -9.04 -7.67 17.37
CA THR A 37 -9.32 -6.38 16.71
C THR A 37 -8.54 -6.25 15.41
N LEU A 38 -7.26 -6.62 15.41
CA LEU A 38 -6.41 -6.60 14.22
C LEU A 38 -6.94 -7.54 13.12
N CYS A 39 -7.31 -8.77 13.48
CA CYS A 39 -7.89 -9.75 12.56
C CYS A 39 -9.24 -9.26 12.01
N ALA A 40 -10.13 -8.75 12.87
CA ALA A 40 -11.41 -8.19 12.45
C ALA A 40 -11.23 -6.98 11.51
N ARG A 41 -10.24 -6.13 11.79
CA ARG A 41 -9.90 -4.99 10.94
C ARG A 41 -9.37 -5.44 9.58
N ARG A 42 -8.57 -6.51 9.51
CA ARG A 42 -8.08 -7.09 8.25
C ARG A 42 -9.17 -7.75 7.43
N GLN A 43 -10.13 -8.41 8.09
CA GLN A 43 -11.30 -9.00 7.42
C GLN A 43 -12.26 -7.94 6.86
N LYS A 44 -12.30 -6.75 7.46
CA LYS A 44 -13.05 -5.62 6.87
C LYS A 44 -12.32 -5.10 5.63
N ASN A 45 -12.91 -5.37 4.47
CA ASN A 45 -12.41 -4.95 3.15
C ASN A 45 -12.12 -3.45 3.03
N ASN A 46 -12.70 -2.59 3.87
CA ASN A 46 -12.56 -1.13 3.77
C ASN A 46 -11.56 -0.53 4.78
N SER A 47 -10.75 -1.34 5.47
CA SER A 47 -9.77 -0.80 6.45
C SER A 47 -8.76 0.17 5.84
N TYR A 48 -8.45 0.00 4.54
CA TYR A 48 -7.61 0.91 3.77
C TYR A 48 -8.30 2.26 3.50
N LEU A 49 -9.63 2.36 3.60
CA LEU A 49 -10.40 3.61 3.45
C LEU A 49 -10.62 4.33 4.78
N ALA A 50 -9.90 3.97 5.85
CA ALA A 50 -10.01 4.72 7.09
C ALA A 50 -9.71 6.22 6.84
N ASN A 51 -10.48 7.12 7.47
CA ASN A 51 -10.37 8.57 7.25
C ASN A 51 -8.94 9.08 7.40
N ILE A 52 -8.18 8.54 8.36
CA ILE A 52 -6.78 8.90 8.57
C ILE A 52 -5.89 8.59 7.35
N LEU A 53 -6.13 7.46 6.67
CA LEU A 53 -5.37 7.06 5.49
C LEU A 53 -5.77 7.89 4.26
N GLN A 54 -7.06 8.20 4.13
CA GLN A 54 -7.56 9.10 3.10
C GLN A 54 -7.01 10.53 3.28
N ALA A 55 -6.99 11.03 4.50
CA ALA A 55 -6.45 12.33 4.87
C ALA A 55 -4.94 12.38 4.60
N ALA A 56 -4.18 11.36 5.01
CA ALA A 56 -2.76 11.26 4.71
C ALA A 56 -2.50 11.26 3.19
N CYS A 57 -3.27 10.47 2.43
CA CYS A 57 -3.20 10.46 0.97
C CYS A 57 -3.56 11.84 0.36
N SER A 58 -4.50 12.57 0.95
CA SER A 58 -4.87 13.92 0.51
C SER A 58 -3.79 14.96 0.81
N ALA A 59 -3.18 14.92 2.01
CA ALA A 59 -2.22 15.91 2.50
C ALA A 59 -0.96 16.02 1.62
N VAL A 60 -0.55 14.90 1.05
CA VAL A 60 0.58 14.74 0.12
C VAL A 60 0.20 14.97 -1.36
N GLY A 61 -1.02 15.49 -1.61
CA GLY A 61 -1.54 15.75 -2.95
C GLY A 61 -1.88 14.48 -3.74
N GLY A 62 -2.19 13.38 -3.05
CA GLY A 62 -2.55 12.08 -3.65
C GLY A 62 -3.97 12.00 -4.19
N CYS A 63 -4.35 10.82 -4.67
CA CYS A 63 -5.61 10.56 -5.36
C CYS A 63 -6.87 10.86 -4.53
N CYS A 64 -6.80 10.80 -3.20
CA CYS A 64 -7.95 11.10 -2.33
C CYS A 64 -8.32 12.58 -2.33
N GLY A 65 -7.33 13.48 -2.36
CA GLY A 65 -7.59 14.92 -2.47
C GLY A 65 -8.08 15.35 -3.85
N ARG A 66 -7.73 14.58 -4.90
CA ARG A 66 -8.14 14.88 -6.29
C ARG A 66 -9.50 14.29 -6.68
N GLY A 67 -10.05 13.37 -5.89
CA GLY A 67 -11.32 12.72 -6.21
C GLY A 67 -11.30 11.78 -7.42
N CYS A 68 -10.14 11.31 -7.89
CA CYS A 68 -10.06 10.47 -9.10
C CYS A 68 -10.58 9.03 -8.93
N GLY A 69 -10.93 8.63 -7.71
CA GLY A 69 -11.50 7.29 -7.41
C GLY A 69 -10.52 6.12 -7.52
N CYS A 70 -9.24 6.34 -7.84
CA CYS A 70 -8.28 5.24 -7.98
C CYS A 70 -8.02 4.47 -6.68
N CYS A 71 -8.19 5.10 -5.51
CA CYS A 71 -7.95 4.43 -4.24
C CYS A 71 -9.05 3.40 -3.91
N THR A 72 -10.27 3.57 -4.39
CA THR A 72 -11.41 2.68 -4.09
C THR A 72 -11.44 1.43 -4.97
N ARG A 73 -10.58 1.34 -5.99
CA ARG A 73 -10.55 0.22 -6.94
C ARG A 73 -9.50 -0.82 -6.56
N PRO A 74 -9.77 -2.11 -6.82
CA PRO A 74 -8.75 -3.15 -6.66
C PRO A 74 -7.61 -2.93 -7.66
N ARG A 75 -6.37 -3.01 -7.19
CA ARG A 75 -5.15 -2.87 -8.00
C ARG A 75 -4.73 -4.16 -8.67
N ASN A 76 -5.01 -5.28 -8.03
CA ASN A 76 -4.67 -6.61 -8.54
C ASN A 76 -5.67 -7.64 -8.01
N SER A 77 -6.63 -8.03 -8.83
CA SER A 77 -7.64 -9.03 -8.45
C SER A 77 -7.09 -10.41 -8.07
N LYS A 78 -5.82 -10.69 -8.35
CA LYS A 78 -5.15 -11.97 -8.02
C LYS A 78 -4.49 -11.98 -6.64
N ARG A 79 -4.51 -10.87 -5.89
CA ARG A 79 -3.80 -10.73 -4.61
C ARG A 79 -4.77 -10.35 -3.49
N LEU A 80 -4.49 -10.79 -2.27
CA LEU A 80 -5.34 -10.52 -1.11
C LEU A 80 -5.32 -9.02 -0.73
N ASN A 81 -4.12 -8.43 -0.68
CA ASN A 81 -3.91 -7.02 -0.35
C ASN A 81 -3.97 -6.11 -1.59
N HIS A 82 -5.03 -6.26 -2.38
CA HIS A 82 -5.22 -5.57 -3.64
C HIS A 82 -5.79 -4.16 -3.53
N PHE A 83 -6.21 -3.73 -2.34
CA PHE A 83 -6.62 -2.36 -2.07
C PHE A 83 -5.55 -1.61 -1.25
N ALA A 84 -5.33 -0.34 -1.57
CA ALA A 84 -4.31 0.53 -0.98
C ALA A 84 -4.56 2.00 -1.35
N HIS A 85 -3.72 2.91 -0.84
CA HIS A 85 -3.61 4.28 -1.37
C HIS A 85 -2.50 4.37 -2.42
N CYS A 86 -2.52 5.43 -3.24
CA CYS A 86 -1.44 5.65 -4.20
C CYS A 86 -0.12 5.91 -3.45
N THR A 87 0.98 5.44 -4.01
CA THR A 87 2.35 5.89 -3.73
C THR A 87 2.81 6.87 -4.81
N SER A 88 4.03 7.41 -4.70
CA SER A 88 4.58 8.28 -5.74
C SER A 88 4.71 7.56 -7.09
N MET A 89 4.93 6.25 -7.08
CA MET A 89 5.22 5.43 -8.26
C MET A 89 4.02 5.14 -9.18
N TYR A 90 2.84 5.71 -8.93
CA TYR A 90 1.64 5.39 -9.71
C TYR A 90 1.47 6.31 -10.92
N LYS A 91 1.24 5.71 -12.10
CA LYS A 91 0.97 6.43 -13.37
C LYS A 91 -0.17 7.46 -13.30
N CYS A 92 -1.20 7.21 -12.49
CA CYS A 92 -2.29 8.18 -12.26
C CYS A 92 -1.78 9.48 -11.62
N CYS A 93 -0.74 9.40 -10.79
CA CYS A 93 -0.06 10.55 -10.23
C CYS A 93 0.82 11.24 -11.27
N GLU A 94 1.48 10.51 -12.17
CA GLU A 94 2.33 11.10 -13.23
C GLU A 94 1.52 12.00 -14.18
N GLY A 95 0.36 11.50 -14.66
CA GLY A 95 -0.50 12.28 -15.56
C GLY A 95 -1.05 13.56 -14.92
N ALA A 96 -1.36 13.53 -13.62
CA ALA A 96 -1.83 14.70 -12.89
C ALA A 96 -0.70 15.67 -12.51
N ARG A 97 0.53 15.17 -12.32
CA ARG A 97 1.70 15.98 -11.94
C ARG A 97 2.39 16.63 -13.14
N GLY A 98 2.16 16.12 -14.35
CA GLY A 98 2.77 16.63 -15.58
C GLY A 98 4.24 16.23 -15.75
N PHE A 99 4.76 15.35 -14.90
CA PHE A 99 6.10 14.79 -15.01
C PHE A 99 6.13 13.33 -14.54
N LYS A 100 7.06 12.54 -15.08
CA LYS A 100 7.30 11.16 -14.64
C LYS A 100 7.92 11.19 -13.26
N ILE A 101 7.41 10.37 -12.36
CA ILE A 101 8.09 10.14 -11.10
C ILE A 101 9.16 9.10 -11.42
N GLY A 102 10.42 9.53 -11.43
CA GLY A 102 11.55 8.60 -11.47
C GLY A 102 11.47 7.62 -10.30
N PRO A 103 12.30 6.55 -10.25
CA PRO A 103 12.35 5.71 -9.07
C PRO A 103 12.86 6.56 -7.91
N LEU A 104 11.93 7.19 -7.17
CA LEU A 104 12.20 7.67 -5.83
C LEU A 104 12.73 6.44 -5.10
N ASN A 105 13.91 6.56 -4.50
CA ASN A 105 14.30 5.61 -3.48
C ASN A 105 13.06 5.36 -2.61
N PRO A 106 12.63 4.11 -2.36
CA PRO A 106 11.45 3.86 -1.55
C PRO A 106 11.52 4.47 -0.14
N LYS A 107 12.68 4.96 0.29
CA LYS A 107 12.90 5.70 1.54
C LYS A 107 12.63 7.22 1.42
N GLU A 108 12.71 7.77 0.23
CA GLU A 108 12.49 9.20 -0.07
C GLU A 108 11.09 9.48 -0.63
N ASP A 109 10.30 8.43 -0.91
CA ASP A 109 8.92 8.58 -1.34
C ASP A 109 8.09 9.18 -0.18
N PRO A 110 7.53 10.39 -0.32
CA PRO A 110 6.69 11.00 0.72
C PRO A 110 5.41 10.19 1.00
N MET A 111 5.08 9.22 0.13
CA MET A 111 3.99 8.27 0.31
C MET A 111 4.40 6.96 1.01
N SER A 112 5.70 6.66 1.12
CA SER A 112 6.22 5.48 1.82
C SER A 112 6.69 5.79 3.24
N THR A 113 7.07 7.04 3.51
CA THR A 113 7.44 7.56 4.85
C THR A 113 6.27 7.60 5.83
N LEU A 114 5.03 7.45 5.35
CA LEU A 114 3.85 7.24 6.20
C LEU A 114 3.88 5.96 7.06
N ARG A 115 4.96 5.16 7.00
CA ARG A 115 5.07 3.92 7.76
C ARG A 115 5.86 4.00 9.07
N LEU A 116 6.64 5.04 9.37
CA LEU A 116 7.60 4.94 10.48
C LEU A 116 7.89 6.17 11.35
N GLU A 117 7.22 7.32 11.19
CA GLU A 117 7.48 8.45 12.10
C GLU A 117 6.22 8.86 12.87
N GLY A 118 6.08 8.26 14.06
CA GLY A 118 5.34 8.80 15.20
C GLY A 118 3.86 8.40 15.31
N GLN A 119 3.54 7.58 16.31
CA GLN A 119 2.79 8.01 17.50
C GLN A 119 2.46 6.83 18.43
N ILE A 120 3.10 6.87 19.60
CA ILE A 120 2.85 6.17 20.89
C ILE A 120 3.15 4.66 20.92
#